data_AF-A0AAF0HT86-F1
#
_entry.id   AF-A0AAF0HT86-F1
#
_cell.length_a   1.000
_cell.length_b   1.000
_cell.length_c   1.000
_cell.angle_alpha   90.00
_cell.angle_beta   90.00
_cell.angle_gamma   90.00
#
_symmetry.space_group_name_H-M   'P 1'
#
loop_
_entity.id
_entity.type
_entity.pdbx_description
1 polymer ?
#
loop_
_entity_poly.entity_id
_entity_poly.type
_entity_poly.pdbx_seq_one_letter_code
_entity_poly.pdbx_strand_id
1 'polypeptide(L)'
;MAVELKILAWACVLLLVHIFAAAHLKTKQYGLKWNAGARDENLPPLDPIGGRLVRAQANFMETFPIAIILLFGVVVAGRTSEWTAIGGWLWLVSRAVYLPLYGLGVPVVRSLVYLASMIGLCIIFKAFVTG
;
A
#
# COMPACT_ATOMS: atom_id res chain seq x y z
N MET A 1 22.39 -6.57 -1.16
CA MET A 1 21.16 -6.06 -0.52
C MET A 1 20.13 -7.16 -0.46
N ALA A 2 19.59 -7.45 0.72
CA ALA A 2 18.53 -8.46 0.91
C ALA A 2 17.31 -8.14 0.04
N VAL A 3 16.61 -9.17 -0.43
CA VAL A 3 15.46 -9.02 -1.35
C VAL A 3 14.32 -8.28 -0.65
N GLU A 4 14.14 -8.52 0.63
CA GLU A 4 13.14 -7.90 1.49
C GLU A 4 13.33 -6.37 1.55
N LEU A 5 14.58 -5.88 1.60
CA LEU A 5 14.87 -4.45 1.54
C LEU A 5 14.58 -3.85 0.16
N LYS A 6 14.82 -4.60 -0.93
CA LYS A 6 14.41 -4.18 -2.28
C LYS A 6 12.89 -4.03 -2.37
N ILE A 7 12.15 -4.98 -1.80
CA ILE A 7 10.69 -4.95 -1.78
C ILE A 7 10.19 -3.74 -0.98
N LEU A 8 10.77 -3.45 0.19
CA LEU A 8 10.44 -2.26 0.96
C LEU A 8 10.74 -0.96 0.20
N ALA A 9 11.87 -0.88 -0.50
CA ALA A 9 12.19 0.29 -1.32
C ALA A 9 11.13 0.53 -2.42
N TRP A 10 10.70 -0.52 -3.11
CA TRP A 10 9.61 -0.42 -4.08
C TRP A 10 8.25 -0.13 -3.45
N ALA A 11 8.01 -0.58 -2.21
CA ALA A 11 6.81 -0.23 -1.48
C ALA A 11 6.73 1.28 -1.15
N CYS A 12 7.87 1.93 -0.89
CA CYS A 12 7.93 3.39 -0.76
C CYS A 12 7.52 4.09 -2.07
N VAL A 13 7.98 3.58 -3.22
CA VAL A 13 7.55 4.09 -4.53
C VAL A 13 6.05 3.91 -4.70
N LEU A 14 5.50 2.75 -4.34
CA LEU A 14 4.06 2.50 -4.43
C LEU A 14 3.24 3.39 -3.48
N LEU A 15 3.75 3.69 -2.28
CA LEU A 15 3.13 4.66 -1.37
C LEU A 15 3.06 6.05 -2.00
N LEU A 16 4.15 6.51 -2.64
CA LEU A 16 4.15 7.78 -3.37
C LEU A 16 3.10 7.77 -4.49
N VAL A 17 2.93 6.67 -5.21
CA VAL A 17 1.87 6.54 -6.22
C VAL A 17 0.48 6.71 -5.60
N HIS A 18 0.20 6.10 -4.43
CA HIS A 18 -1.08 6.29 -3.74
C HIS A 18 -1.30 7.75 -3.31
N ILE A 19 -0.27 8.39 -2.74
CA ILE A 19 -0.30 9.79 -2.30
C ILE A 19 -0.58 10.71 -3.49
N PHE A 20 0.19 10.58 -4.57
CA PHE A 20 0.04 11.45 -5.74
C PHE A 20 -1.28 11.23 -6.47
N ALA A 21 -1.76 9.99 -6.57
CA ALA A 21 -3.04 9.72 -7.21
C ALA A 21 -4.21 10.35 -6.44
N ALA A 22 -4.24 10.22 -5.11
CA ALA A 22 -5.25 10.85 -4.27
C ALA A 22 -5.13 12.39 -4.26
N ALA A 23 -3.90 12.92 -4.14
CA ALA A 23 -3.65 14.36 -4.14
C ALA A 23 -4.00 15.02 -5.48
N HIS A 24 -3.72 14.35 -6.61
CA HIS A 24 -4.06 14.84 -7.94
C HIS A 24 -5.58 15.01 -8.10
N LEU A 25 -6.38 14.02 -7.69
CA LEU A 25 -7.84 14.12 -7.79
C LEU A 25 -8.42 15.17 -6.85
N LYS A 26 -7.91 15.30 -5.62
CA LYS A 26 -8.27 16.40 -4.73
C LYS A 26 -7.96 17.77 -5.35
N THR A 27 -6.78 17.93 -5.94
CA THR A 27 -6.36 19.17 -6.60
C THR A 27 -7.22 19.47 -7.83
N LYS A 28 -7.60 18.44 -8.60
CA LYS A 28 -8.48 18.58 -9.76
C LYS A 28 -9.88 19.08 -9.36
N GLN A 29 -10.40 18.63 -8.22
CA GLN A 29 -11.73 19.02 -7.76
C GLN A 29 -11.75 20.36 -7.01
N TYR A 30 -10.80 20.58 -6.11
CA TYR A 30 -10.78 21.74 -5.20
C TYR A 30 -9.83 22.86 -5.64
N GLY A 31 -8.98 22.60 -6.63
CA GLY A 31 -8.04 23.56 -7.20
C GLY A 31 -6.68 23.63 -6.51
N LEU A 32 -5.72 24.26 -7.20
CA LEU A 32 -4.34 24.41 -6.74
C LEU A 32 -4.22 25.30 -5.50
N LYS A 33 -5.00 26.40 -5.44
CA LYS A 33 -4.99 27.33 -4.30
C LYS A 33 -5.40 26.61 -3.01
N TRP A 34 -6.45 25.80 -3.07
CA TRP A 34 -6.87 24.97 -1.94
C TRP A 34 -5.78 23.97 -1.55
N ASN A 35 -5.20 23.25 -2.53
CA ASN A 35 -4.20 22.22 -2.24
C ASN A 35 -2.92 22.80 -1.60
N ALA A 36 -2.54 24.03 -1.96
CA ALA A 36 -1.40 24.74 -1.38
C ALA A 36 -1.72 25.52 -0.09
N GLY A 37 -3.01 25.71 0.24
CA GLY A 37 -3.48 26.41 1.42
C GLY A 37 -3.65 25.51 2.66
N ALA A 38 -4.28 26.06 3.70
CA ALA A 38 -4.50 25.36 4.98
C ALA A 38 -5.56 24.25 4.93
N ARG A 39 -6.43 24.24 3.90
CA ARG A 39 -7.46 23.22 3.64
C ARG A 39 -8.56 23.10 4.71
N ASP A 40 -8.78 24.15 5.50
CA ASP A 40 -9.78 24.18 6.59
C ASP A 40 -11.22 24.43 6.10
N GLU A 41 -11.40 24.67 4.81
CA GLU A 41 -12.68 24.96 4.19
C GLU A 41 -13.61 23.74 4.19
N ASN A 42 -14.91 23.96 4.46
CA ASN A 42 -15.91 22.92 4.33
C ASN A 42 -16.22 22.67 2.83
N LEU A 43 -15.66 21.60 2.28
CA LEU A 43 -15.75 21.27 0.87
C LEU A 43 -16.81 20.19 0.58
N PRO A 44 -17.38 20.16 -0.64
CA PRO A 44 -18.22 19.05 -1.05
C PRO A 44 -17.43 17.72 -1.05
N PRO A 45 -18.11 16.58 -0.89
CA PRO A 45 -17.48 15.27 -0.96
C PRO A 45 -16.68 15.08 -2.27
N LEU A 46 -15.59 14.31 -2.19
CA LEU A 46 -14.84 13.93 -3.38
C LEU A 46 -15.73 13.18 -4.37
N ASP A 47 -15.43 13.36 -5.65
CA ASP A 47 -15.98 12.54 -6.72
C ASP A 47 -15.77 11.04 -6.42
N PRO A 48 -16.60 10.14 -6.98
CA PRO A 48 -16.54 8.73 -6.63
C PRO A 48 -15.16 8.09 -6.83
N ILE A 49 -14.40 8.54 -7.84
CA ILE A 49 -13.05 8.04 -8.12
C ILE A 49 -12.06 8.56 -7.07
N GLY A 50 -12.05 9.88 -6.79
CA GLY A 50 -11.21 10.50 -5.77
C GLY A 50 -11.44 9.90 -4.39
N GLY A 51 -12.71 9.74 -3.99
CA GLY A 51 -13.07 9.07 -2.74
C GLY A 51 -12.56 7.63 -2.68
N ARG A 52 -12.58 6.90 -3.81
CA ARG A 52 -12.03 5.54 -3.90
C ARG A 52 -10.51 5.51 -3.74
N LEU A 53 -9.77 6.40 -4.39
CA LEU A 53 -8.31 6.44 -4.27
C LEU A 53 -7.85 6.89 -2.89
N VAL A 54 -8.57 7.79 -2.22
CA VAL A 54 -8.29 8.14 -0.82
C VAL A 54 -8.46 6.93 0.10
N ARG A 55 -9.52 6.13 -0.08
CA ARG A 55 -9.69 4.89 0.69
C ARG A 55 -8.63 3.84 0.36
N ALA A 56 -8.21 3.73 -0.90
CA ALA A 56 -7.11 2.85 -1.28
C ALA A 56 -5.78 3.27 -0.62
N GLN A 57 -5.50 4.58 -0.57
CA GLN A 57 -4.35 5.15 0.14
C GLN A 57 -4.38 4.81 1.63
N ALA A 58 -5.51 5.06 2.31
CA ALA A 58 -5.67 4.72 3.72
C ALA A 58 -5.43 3.22 3.96
N ASN A 59 -6.03 2.35 3.14
CA ASN A 59 -5.86 0.90 3.27
C ASN A 59 -4.40 0.43 3.06
N PHE A 60 -3.64 1.08 2.17
CA PHE A 60 -2.22 0.79 2.04
C PHE A 60 -1.46 1.18 3.31
N MET A 61 -1.75 2.37 3.86
CA MET A 61 -1.10 2.87 5.07
C MET A 61 -1.47 2.08 6.33
N GLU A 62 -2.62 1.41 6.39
CA GLU A 62 -2.99 0.49 7.48
C GLU A 62 -2.10 -0.76 7.52
N THR A 63 -1.67 -1.25 6.35
CA THR A 63 -0.92 -2.51 6.24
C THR A 63 0.58 -2.30 6.03
N PHE A 64 1.00 -1.11 5.60
CA PHE A 64 2.40 -0.81 5.32
C PHE A 64 3.32 -0.88 6.56
N PRO A 65 2.94 -0.37 7.75
CA PRO A 65 3.74 -0.53 8.97
C PRO A 65 4.01 -2.00 9.32
N ILE A 66 3.03 -2.87 9.10
CA ILE A 66 3.17 -4.32 9.30
C ILE A 66 4.23 -4.86 8.34
N ALA A 67 4.14 -4.52 7.05
CA ALA A 67 5.12 -4.94 6.05
C ALA A 67 6.53 -4.43 6.37
N ILE A 68 6.67 -3.18 6.85
CA ILE A 68 7.95 -2.62 7.31
C ILE A 68 8.53 -3.49 8.42
N ILE A 69 7.78 -3.74 9.49
CA ILE A 69 8.25 -4.52 10.64
C ILE A 69 8.67 -5.93 10.20
N LEU A 70 7.87 -6.59 9.37
CA LEU A 70 8.15 -7.97 8.96
C LEU A 70 9.34 -8.07 8.00
N LEU A 71 9.35 -7.29 6.92
CA LEU A 71 10.42 -7.35 5.90
C LEU A 71 11.75 -6.82 6.42
N PHE A 72 11.74 -5.74 7.19
CA PHE A 72 12.96 -5.23 7.81
C PHE A 72 13.41 -6.13 8.97
N GLY A 73 12.45 -6.60 9.79
CA GLY A 73 12.72 -7.43 10.96
C GLY A 73 13.41 -8.74 10.62
N VAL A 74 12.97 -9.46 9.58
CA VAL A 74 13.65 -10.70 9.15
C VAL A 74 15.08 -10.45 8.67
N VAL A 75 15.36 -9.29 8.07
CA VAL A 75 16.72 -8.92 7.65
C VAL A 75 17.61 -8.65 8.87
N VAL A 76 17.14 -7.85 9.82
CA VAL A 76 17.88 -7.55 11.05
C VAL A 76 18.10 -8.80 11.90
N ALA A 77 17.12 -9.70 11.96
CA ALA A 77 17.22 -10.95 12.69
C ALA A 77 18.08 -12.03 11.99
N GLY A 78 18.56 -11.78 10.76
CA GLY A 78 19.30 -12.78 9.98
C GLY A 78 18.45 -13.98 9.54
N ARG A 79 17.13 -13.80 9.42
CA ARG A 79 16.12 -14.84 9.12
C ARG A 79 15.55 -14.76 7.70
N THR A 80 16.29 -14.15 6.78
CA THR A 80 15.89 -14.08 5.37
C THR A 80 15.92 -15.46 4.72
N SER A 81 14.98 -15.74 3.82
CA SER A 81 14.85 -16.99 3.10
C SER A 81 14.16 -16.79 1.74
N GLU A 82 14.09 -17.83 0.92
CA GLU A 82 13.29 -17.79 -0.30
C GLU A 82 11.80 -17.52 -0.02
N TRP A 83 11.28 -18.06 1.09
CA TRP A 83 9.88 -17.85 1.48
C TRP A 83 9.58 -16.41 1.90
N THR A 84 10.51 -15.72 2.57
CA THR A 84 10.33 -14.30 2.93
C THR A 84 10.35 -13.41 1.69
N ALA A 85 11.18 -13.74 0.69
CA ALA A 85 11.17 -13.09 -0.61
C ALA A 85 9.86 -13.31 -1.38
N ILE A 86 9.37 -14.56 -1.46
CA ILE A 86 8.08 -14.90 -2.11
C ILE A 86 6.93 -14.17 -1.42
N GLY A 87 6.87 -14.23 -0.08
CA GLY A 87 5.83 -13.56 0.70
C GLY A 87 5.83 -12.04 0.50
N GLY A 88 7.02 -11.43 0.44
CA GLY A 88 7.17 -10.00 0.21
C GLY A 88 6.73 -9.56 -1.19
N TRP A 89 7.11 -10.31 -2.23
CA TRP A 89 6.67 -10.02 -3.60
C TRP A 89 5.17 -10.25 -3.78
N LEU A 90 4.62 -11.33 -3.20
CA LEU A 90 3.19 -11.58 -3.20
C LEU A 90 2.43 -10.42 -2.55
N TRP A 91 2.91 -9.92 -1.41
CA TRP A 91 2.35 -8.75 -0.76
C TRP A 91 2.41 -7.52 -1.67
N LEU A 92 3.59 -7.14 -2.17
CA LEU A 92 3.80 -5.90 -2.92
C LEU A 92 3.04 -5.88 -4.26
N VAL A 93 3.13 -6.97 -5.05
CA VAL A 93 2.42 -7.08 -6.33
C VAL A 93 0.91 -7.00 -6.10
N SER A 94 0.40 -7.69 -5.08
CA SER A 94 -1.01 -7.61 -4.72
C SER A 94 -1.41 -6.17 -4.36
N ARG A 95 -0.59 -5.44 -3.59
CA ARG A 95 -0.86 -4.03 -3.29
C ARG A 95 -0.84 -3.14 -4.52
N ALA A 96 0.05 -3.41 -5.48
CA ALA A 96 0.12 -2.66 -6.74
C ALA A 96 -1.12 -2.89 -7.60
N VAL A 97 -1.64 -4.13 -7.67
CA VAL A 97 -2.87 -4.47 -8.39
C VAL A 97 -4.13 -3.99 -7.66
N TYR A 98 -4.11 -3.95 -6.34
CA TYR A 98 -5.23 -3.49 -5.51
C TYR A 98 -5.62 -2.04 -5.82
N LEU A 99 -4.63 -1.16 -6.06
CA LEU A 99 -4.85 0.26 -6.34
C LEU A 99 -5.76 0.51 -7.57
N PRO A 100 -5.44 0.03 -8.80
CA PRO A 100 -6.30 0.23 -9.96
C PRO A 100 -7.67 -0.46 -9.79
N LEU A 101 -7.74 -1.66 -9.20
CA LEU A 101 -9.02 -2.34 -8.93
C LEU A 101 -9.93 -1.50 -8.02
N TYR A 102 -9.36 -0.88 -6.98
CA TYR A 102 -10.11 0.02 -6.11
C TYR A 102 -10.55 1.28 -6.87
N GLY A 103 -9.66 1.91 -7.65
CA GLY A 103 -9.98 3.08 -8.45
C GLY A 103 -11.12 2.86 -9.45
N LEU A 104 -11.10 1.71 -10.13
CA LEU A 104 -12.14 1.28 -11.08
C LEU A 104 -13.42 0.79 -10.40
N GLY A 105 -13.40 0.58 -9.09
CA GLY A 105 -14.57 0.13 -8.33
C GLY A 105 -14.92 -1.33 -8.57
N VAL A 106 -13.95 -2.20 -8.88
CA VAL A 106 -14.15 -3.64 -9.11
C VAL A 106 -14.29 -4.34 -7.74
N PRO A 107 -15.52 -4.74 -7.32
CA PRO A 107 -15.71 -5.42 -6.04
C PRO A 107 -15.23 -6.88 -6.12
N VAL A 108 -15.14 -7.55 -4.98
CA VAL A 108 -14.76 -8.98 -4.83
C VAL A 108 -13.32 -9.29 -5.25
N VAL A 109 -12.94 -9.09 -6.51
CA VAL A 109 -11.58 -9.34 -7.03
C VAL A 109 -10.56 -8.53 -6.22
N ARG A 110 -10.86 -7.26 -5.96
CA ARG A 110 -10.06 -6.41 -5.09
C ARG A 110 -9.86 -7.01 -3.70
N SER A 111 -10.89 -7.61 -3.12
CA SER A 111 -10.81 -8.26 -1.80
C SER A 111 -9.98 -9.53 -1.84
N LEU A 112 -10.06 -10.32 -2.90
CA LEU A 112 -9.20 -11.50 -3.11
C LEU A 112 -7.73 -11.10 -3.22
N VAL A 113 -7.43 -10.02 -3.96
CA VAL A 113 -6.08 -9.47 -4.06
C VAL A 113 -5.58 -8.96 -2.70
N TYR A 114 -6.44 -8.32 -1.90
CA TYR A 114 -6.09 -7.97 -0.52
C TYR A 114 -5.75 -9.20 0.33
N LEU A 115 -6.56 -10.26 0.24
CA LEU A 115 -6.31 -11.50 0.96
C LEU A 115 -4.97 -12.13 0.55
N ALA A 116 -4.67 -12.18 -0.75
CA ALA A 116 -3.37 -12.65 -1.25
C ALA A 116 -2.21 -11.83 -0.66
N SER A 117 -2.39 -10.51 -0.56
CA SER A 117 -1.42 -9.62 0.09
C SER A 117 -1.19 -9.99 1.56
N MET A 118 -2.25 -10.30 2.31
CA MET A 118 -2.17 -10.72 3.72
C MET A 118 -1.50 -12.07 3.89
N ILE A 119 -1.77 -13.03 2.99
CA ILE A 119 -1.08 -14.33 2.97
C ILE A 119 0.44 -14.12 2.83
N GLY A 120 0.86 -13.20 1.96
CA GLY A 120 2.27 -12.82 1.81
C GLY A 120 2.90 -12.36 3.13
N LEU A 121 2.21 -11.51 3.89
CA LEU A 121 2.65 -11.07 5.21
C LEU A 121 2.69 -12.21 6.22
N CYS A 122 1.70 -13.12 6.24
CA CYS A 122 1.70 -14.28 7.13
C CYS A 122 2.90 -15.22 6.89
N ILE A 123 3.32 -15.40 5.63
CA ILE A 123 4.51 -16.19 5.29
C ILE A 123 5.76 -15.58 5.93
N ILE A 124 5.95 -14.26 5.79
CA ILE A 124 7.09 -13.56 6.39
C ILE A 124 7.02 -13.60 7.91
N PHE A 125 5.82 -13.38 8.49
CA PHE A 125 5.61 -13.44 9.93
C PHE A 125 6.02 -14.79 10.51
N LYS A 126 5.60 -15.89 9.89
CA LYS A 126 6.00 -17.23 10.31
C LYS A 126 7.52 -17.35 10.35
N ALA A 127 8.21 -16.99 9.27
CA ALA A 127 9.67 -17.02 9.22
C ALA A 127 10.31 -16.14 10.30
N PHE A 128 9.71 -14.98 10.59
CA PHE A 128 10.23 -14.06 11.60
C PHE A 128 10.14 -14.64 13.02
N VAL A 129 9.05 -15.34 13.37
CA VAL A 129 8.85 -15.84 14.75
C VAL A 129 9.40 -17.26 14.98
N THR A 130 9.50 -18.10 13.96
CA THR A 130 9.94 -19.50 14.10
C THR A 130 11.40 -19.75 13.74
N GLY A 131 12.10 -18.75 13.21
CA GLY A 131 13.53 -18.84 12.91
C GLY A 131 14.42 -18.57 14.12
#